data_AF-A0A075FU71-F1
#
_entry.id   AF-A0A075FU71-F1
#
_cell.length_a   1.000
_cell.length_b   1.000
_cell.length_c   1.000
_cell.angle_alpha   90.00
_cell.angle_beta   90.00
_cell.angle_gamma   90.00
#
_symmetry.space_group_name_H-M   'P 1'
#
loop_
_entity.id
_entity.type
_entity.pdbx_description
1 polymer ?
#
loop_
_entity_poly.entity_id
_entity_poly.type
_entity_poly.pdbx_seq_one_letter_code
_entity_poly.pdbx_strand_id
1 'polypeptide(L)'
;MDDEQMDNIQSTKTKLLINSGFAGDENDAMEKLREFAIQLSSSKVTEVSQSPDLHLIQAINTLDETDKIINSISSRLREWYGLHFPELDNLIDSINGYSQIVLSGKRENISIEDFEKAGFSKDKVEMLSLIKEKVGEEILQKKLCYRTIFS
;
A
#
# COMPACT_ATOMS: atom_id res chain seq x y z
N MET A 1 -22.85 3.32 44.65
CA MET A 1 -22.28 4.35 45.52
C MET A 1 -23.32 5.44 45.60
N ASP A 2 -23.57 5.96 46.80
CA ASP A 2 -24.49 7.09 46.98
C ASP A 2 -23.81 8.34 46.40
N ASP A 3 -24.53 9.18 45.66
CA ASP A 3 -23.94 10.35 44.98
C ASP A 3 -23.25 11.31 45.97
N GLU A 4 -23.77 11.38 47.19
CA GLU A 4 -23.20 12.15 48.30
C GLU A 4 -21.81 11.64 48.75
N GLN A 5 -21.57 10.33 48.64
CA GLN A 5 -20.25 9.74 48.93
C GLN A 5 -19.23 10.06 47.83
N MET A 6 -19.69 10.10 46.58
CA MET A 6 -18.86 10.47 45.42
C MET A 6 -18.38 11.92 45.53
N ASP A 7 -19.28 12.85 45.87
CA ASP A 7 -18.95 14.27 46.02
C ASP A 7 -17.99 14.53 47.19
N ASN A 8 -18.17 13.82 48.30
CA ASN A 8 -17.28 13.92 49.45
C ASN A 8 -15.87 13.40 49.14
N ILE A 9 -15.77 12.31 48.36
CA ILE A 9 -14.49 11.78 47.88
C ILE A 9 -13.80 12.80 46.94
N GLN A 10 -14.53 13.41 46.01
CA GLN A 10 -13.96 14.41 45.09
C GLN A 10 -13.45 15.65 45.83
N SER A 11 -14.21 16.15 46.82
CA SER A 11 -13.82 17.31 47.62
C SER A 11 -12.61 17.07 48.52
N THR A 12 -12.42 15.82 48.97
CA THR A 12 -11.34 15.47 49.91
C THR A 12 -10.09 14.92 49.23
N LYS A 13 -10.19 14.52 47.96
CA LYS A 13 -9.14 13.80 47.21
C LYS A 13 -7.77 14.45 47.27
N THR A 14 -7.68 15.76 47.05
CA THR A 14 -6.40 16.48 47.03
C THR A 14 -5.76 16.53 48.43
N LYS A 15 -6.57 16.75 49.46
CA LYS A 15 -6.14 16.70 50.87
C LYS A 15 -5.66 15.31 51.27
N LEU A 16 -6.32 14.27 50.76
CA LEU A 16 -5.98 12.88 51.04
C LEU A 16 -4.62 12.50 50.41
N LEU A 17 -4.33 12.99 49.21
CA LEU A 17 -3.05 12.79 48.53
C LEU A 17 -1.88 13.46 49.29
N ILE A 18 -2.09 14.69 49.77
CA ILE A 18 -1.09 15.40 50.59
C ILE A 18 -0.86 14.68 51.92
N ASN A 19 -1.95 14.33 52.63
CA ASN A 19 -1.87 13.65 53.92
C ASN A 19 -1.21 12.25 53.84
N SER A 20 -1.31 11.59 52.69
CA SER A 20 -0.66 10.30 52.42
C SER A 20 0.84 10.41 52.08
N GLY A 21 1.36 11.63 51.92
CA GLY A 21 2.74 11.87 51.48
C GLY A 21 2.98 11.63 49.98
N PHE A 22 1.91 11.42 49.21
CA PHE A 22 1.98 11.18 47.76
C PHE A 22 2.22 12.47 46.96
N ALA A 23 1.84 13.62 47.52
CA ALA A 23 2.05 14.95 46.95
C ALA A 23 2.53 15.94 48.01
N GLY A 24 3.41 16.87 47.63
CA GLY A 24 3.96 17.89 48.53
C GLY A 24 3.01 19.06 48.79
N ASP A 25 2.19 19.41 47.79
CA ASP A 25 1.21 20.49 47.88
C ASP A 25 -0.02 20.20 47.00
N GLU A 26 -0.99 21.11 47.02
CA GLU A 26 -2.25 20.96 46.28
C GLU A 26 -2.06 21.00 44.76
N ASN A 27 -1.05 21.75 44.28
CA ASN A 27 -0.75 21.85 42.85
C ASN A 27 -0.05 20.57 42.35
N ASP A 28 0.91 20.04 43.11
CA ASP A 28 1.60 18.77 42.85
C ASP A 28 0.61 17.59 42.88
N ALA A 29 -0.36 17.61 43.80
CA ALA A 29 -1.44 16.62 43.84
C ALA A 29 -2.32 16.68 42.58
N MET A 30 -2.67 17.88 42.13
CA MET A 30 -3.46 18.08 40.91
C MET A 30 -2.68 17.66 39.66
N GLU A 31 -1.38 17.96 39.60
CA GLU A 31 -0.49 17.57 38.51
C GLU A 31 -0.37 16.04 38.40
N LYS A 32 -0.11 15.35 39.52
CA LYS A 32 -0.06 13.88 39.57
C LYS A 32 -1.39 13.23 39.17
N LEU A 33 -2.52 13.82 39.57
CA LEU A 33 -3.84 13.32 39.17
C LEU A 33 -4.08 13.49 37.67
N ARG A 34 -3.67 14.63 37.11
CA ARG A 34 -3.74 14.86 35.67
C ARG A 34 -2.84 13.88 34.92
N GLU A 35 -1.63 13.67 35.40
CA GLU A 35 -0.69 12.71 34.81
C GLU A 35 -1.26 11.29 34.84
N PHE A 36 -1.79 10.86 35.98
CA PHE A 36 -2.46 9.55 36.12
C PHE A 36 -3.65 9.41 35.16
N ALA A 37 -4.49 10.44 35.03
CA ALA A 37 -5.63 10.42 34.11
C ALA A 37 -5.18 10.29 32.64
N ILE A 38 -4.12 11.00 32.25
CA ILE A 38 -3.53 10.90 30.92
C ILE A 38 -2.96 9.49 30.69
N GLN A 39 -2.19 8.96 31.66
CA GLN A 39 -1.60 7.62 31.56
C GLN A 39 -2.69 6.53 31.49
N LEU A 40 -3.76 6.65 32.26
CA LEU A 40 -4.89 5.73 32.26
C LEU A 40 -5.62 5.76 30.90
N SER A 41 -5.89 6.96 30.38
CA SER A 41 -6.51 7.14 29.06
C SER A 41 -5.65 6.52 27.95
N SER A 42 -4.35 6.84 27.94
CA SER A 42 -3.39 6.28 26.97
C SER A 42 -3.28 4.77 27.07
N SER A 43 -3.27 4.21 28.29
CA SER A 43 -3.25 2.75 28.49
C SER A 43 -4.52 2.09 27.94
N LYS A 44 -5.69 2.70 28.16
CA LYS A 44 -6.96 2.17 27.64
C LYS A 44 -7.03 2.24 26.11
N VAL A 45 -6.53 3.33 25.51
CA VAL A 45 -6.43 3.46 24.06
C VAL A 45 -5.44 2.44 23.48
N THR A 46 -4.32 2.20 24.17
CA THR A 46 -3.31 1.22 23.76
C THR A 46 -3.87 -0.20 23.81
N GLU A 47 -4.66 -0.54 24.83
CA GLU A 47 -5.35 -1.82 24.96
C GLU A 47 -6.31 -2.08 23.78
N VAL A 48 -7.05 -1.06 23.34
CA VAL A 48 -7.95 -1.15 22.18
C VAL A 48 -7.17 -1.21 20.86
N SER A 49 -6.07 -0.47 20.75
CA SER A 49 -5.20 -0.44 19.57
C SER A 49 -4.45 -1.77 19.35
N GLN A 50 -4.18 -2.51 20.43
CA GLN A 50 -3.57 -3.84 20.38
C GLN A 50 -4.54 -4.97 20.04
N SER A 51 -5.81 -4.67 19.75
CA SER A 51 -6.77 -5.70 19.35
C SER A 51 -6.33 -6.33 18.01
N PRO A 52 -6.08 -7.66 17.97
CA PRO A 52 -5.69 -8.34 16.74
C PRO A 52 -6.68 -8.13 15.58
N ASP A 53 -7.95 -7.92 15.90
CA ASP A 53 -9.02 -7.69 14.94
C ASP A 53 -8.81 -6.41 14.12
N LEU A 54 -8.29 -5.34 14.73
CA LEU A 54 -8.00 -4.10 14.01
C LEU A 54 -6.89 -4.32 12.97
N HIS A 55 -5.84 -5.07 13.32
CA HIS A 55 -4.77 -5.40 12.40
C HIS A 55 -5.23 -6.32 11.27
N LEU A 56 -6.14 -7.26 11.55
CA LEU A 56 -6.74 -8.12 10.52
C LEU A 56 -7.57 -7.31 9.52
N ILE A 57 -8.43 -6.40 10.01
CA ILE A 57 -9.23 -5.51 9.14
C ILE A 57 -8.31 -4.62 8.29
N GLN A 58 -7.27 -4.04 8.90
CA GLN A 58 -6.29 -3.24 8.18
C GLN A 58 -5.58 -4.04 7.08
N ALA A 59 -5.14 -5.27 7.37
CA ALA A 59 -4.48 -6.13 6.40
C ALA A 59 -5.38 -6.47 5.20
N ILE A 60 -6.66 -6.76 5.44
CA ILE A 60 -7.65 -7.01 4.37
C ILE A 60 -7.84 -5.76 3.51
N ASN A 61 -8.03 -4.60 4.12
CA ASN A 61 -8.18 -3.34 3.38
C ASN A 61 -6.93 -3.03 2.54
N THR A 62 -5.73 -3.26 3.09
CA THR A 62 -4.48 -3.04 2.35
C THR A 62 -4.34 -4.00 1.17
N LEU A 63 -4.82 -5.24 1.29
CA LEU A 63 -4.86 -6.18 0.16
C LEU A 63 -5.76 -5.66 -0.96
N ASP A 64 -6.98 -5.22 -0.63
CA ASP A 64 -7.93 -4.65 -1.60
C ASP A 64 -7.38 -3.39 -2.28
N GLU A 65 -6.69 -2.53 -1.52
CA GLU A 65 -6.01 -1.35 -2.07
C GLU A 65 -4.88 -1.73 -3.01
N THR A 66 -4.11 -2.75 -2.65
CA THR A 66 -3.01 -3.28 -3.50
C THR A 66 -3.56 -3.80 -4.82
N ASP A 67 -4.67 -4.53 -4.81
CA ASP A 67 -5.31 -5.03 -6.03
C ASP A 67 -5.78 -3.88 -6.94
N LYS A 68 -6.34 -2.81 -6.37
CA LYS A 68 -6.72 -1.62 -7.14
C LYS A 68 -5.51 -0.94 -7.76
N ILE A 69 -4.40 -0.82 -7.02
CA ILE A 69 -3.16 -0.22 -7.50
C ILE A 69 -2.57 -1.06 -8.64
N ILE A 70 -2.50 -2.40 -8.49
CA ILE A 70 -2.03 -3.32 -9.53
C ILE A 70 -2.84 -3.12 -10.80
N ASN A 71 -4.17 -3.07 -10.72
CA ASN A 71 -5.04 -2.85 -11.89
C ASN A 71 -4.81 -1.48 -12.55
N SER A 72 -4.63 -0.43 -11.74
CA SER A 72 -4.33 0.92 -12.24
C SER A 72 -2.97 0.98 -12.95
N ILE A 73 -1.94 0.34 -12.38
CA ILE A 73 -0.61 0.27 -12.99
C ILE A 73 -0.64 -0.59 -14.26
N SER A 74 -1.39 -1.71 -14.25
CA SER A 74 -1.62 -2.57 -15.42
C SER A 74 -2.12 -1.75 -16.61
N SER A 75 -3.17 -0.96 -16.36
CA SER A 75 -3.82 -0.17 -17.40
C SER A 75 -2.87 0.89 -17.96
N ARG A 76 -2.11 1.57 -17.08
CA ARG A 76 -1.12 2.56 -17.48
C ARG A 76 0.02 1.93 -18.30
N LEU A 77 0.49 0.76 -17.89
CA LEU A 77 1.56 0.04 -18.57
C LEU A 77 1.13 -0.37 -19.99
N ARG A 78 -0.11 -0.86 -20.10
CA ARG A 78 -0.75 -1.25 -21.35
C ARG A 78 -0.90 -0.07 -22.30
N GLU A 79 -1.34 1.09 -21.80
CA GLU A 79 -1.43 2.33 -22.59
C GLU A 79 -0.05 2.80 -23.08
N TRP A 80 0.96 2.81 -22.20
CA TRP A 80 2.29 3.30 -22.54
C TRP A 80 2.99 2.40 -23.56
N TYR A 81 2.93 1.08 -23.38
CA TYR A 81 3.59 0.14 -24.28
C TYR A 81 2.74 -0.17 -25.51
N GLY A 82 1.41 0.01 -25.47
CA GLY A 82 0.53 -0.01 -26.64
C GLY A 82 0.87 1.07 -27.68
N LEU A 83 1.43 2.22 -27.26
CA LEU A 83 1.98 3.21 -28.21
C LEU A 83 3.22 2.71 -28.97
N HIS A 84 3.95 1.76 -28.40
CA HIS A 84 5.15 1.15 -28.99
C HIS A 84 4.87 -0.19 -29.67
N PHE A 85 3.84 -0.92 -29.24
CA PHE A 85 3.52 -2.23 -29.78
C PHE A 85 2.00 -2.50 -29.64
N PRO A 86 1.15 -1.87 -30.48
CA PRO A 86 -0.30 -1.93 -30.34
C PRO A 86 -0.89 -3.32 -30.57
N GLU A 87 -0.22 -4.18 -31.34
CA GLU A 87 -0.66 -5.55 -31.58
C GLU A 87 -0.57 -6.43 -30.32
N LEU A 88 0.30 -6.04 -29.38
CA LEU A 88 0.46 -6.75 -28.11
C LEU A 88 -0.74 -6.55 -27.18
N ASP A 89 -1.38 -5.39 -27.26
CA ASP A 89 -2.54 -5.01 -26.46
C ASP A 89 -3.74 -5.94 -26.68
N ASN A 90 -3.95 -6.36 -27.93
CA ASN A 90 -5.05 -7.26 -28.30
C ASN A 90 -4.77 -8.73 -28.00
N LEU A 91 -3.51 -9.10 -27.74
CA LEU A 91 -3.11 -10.51 -27.61
C LEU A 91 -2.95 -10.96 -26.16
N ILE A 92 -2.69 -10.00 -25.25
CA ILE A 92 -2.33 -10.25 -23.86
C ILE A 92 -3.37 -9.69 -22.91
N ASP A 93 -4.21 -10.57 -22.39
CA ASP A 93 -5.22 -10.17 -21.40
C ASP A 93 -4.70 -10.20 -19.96
N SER A 94 -3.56 -10.87 -19.70
CA SER A 94 -3.00 -10.96 -18.34
C SER A 94 -1.92 -9.92 -18.06
N ILE A 95 -2.00 -9.24 -16.91
CA ILE A 95 -0.93 -8.32 -16.48
C ILE A 95 0.42 -9.05 -16.36
N ASN A 96 0.42 -10.30 -15.89
CA ASN A 96 1.65 -11.07 -15.70
C ASN A 96 2.37 -11.30 -17.02
N GLY A 97 1.64 -11.72 -18.07
CA GLY A 97 2.21 -11.89 -19.40
C GLY A 97 2.72 -10.56 -19.98
N TYR A 98 1.98 -9.48 -19.76
CA TYR A 98 2.38 -8.15 -20.23
C TYR A 98 3.65 -7.65 -19.54
N SER A 99 3.74 -7.87 -18.22
CA SER A 99 4.87 -7.46 -17.40
C SER A 99 6.15 -8.20 -17.78
N GLN A 100 6.06 -9.51 -18.05
CA GLN A 100 7.22 -10.29 -18.52
C GLN A 100 7.78 -9.76 -19.84
N ILE A 101 6.91 -9.39 -20.77
CA ILE A 101 7.35 -8.85 -22.07
C ILE A 101 7.97 -7.47 -21.93
N VAL A 102 7.38 -6.59 -21.09
CA VAL A 102 7.97 -5.29 -20.81
C VAL A 102 9.34 -5.45 -20.15
N LEU A 103 9.50 -6.43 -19.23
CA LEU A 103 10.78 -6.73 -18.58
C LEU A 103 11.84 -7.26 -19.54
N SER A 104 11.46 -8.06 -20.55
CA SER A 104 12.34 -8.47 -21.64
C SER A 104 12.82 -7.28 -22.50
N GLY A 105 12.17 -6.12 -22.36
CA GLY A 105 12.68 -4.83 -22.83
C GLY A 105 12.40 -4.55 -24.30
N LYS A 106 13.45 -4.20 -25.06
CA LYS A 106 13.31 -3.83 -26.47
C LYS A 106 12.80 -5.01 -27.28
N ARG A 107 11.85 -4.74 -28.17
CA ARG A 107 11.24 -5.71 -29.08
C ARG A 107 12.25 -6.61 -29.82
N GLU A 108 13.40 -6.05 -30.19
CA GLU A 108 14.52 -6.74 -30.86
C GLU A 108 15.06 -7.93 -30.02
N ASN A 109 15.08 -7.78 -28.69
CA ASN A 109 15.64 -8.77 -27.76
C ASN A 109 14.61 -9.77 -27.21
N ILE A 110 13.31 -9.61 -27.52
CA ILE A 110 12.30 -10.56 -27.05
C ILE A 110 12.43 -11.85 -27.85
N SER A 111 12.70 -12.95 -27.15
CA SER A 111 12.82 -14.29 -27.72
C SER A 111 11.50 -15.07 -27.63
N ILE A 112 11.40 -16.14 -28.42
CA ILE A 112 10.27 -17.09 -28.37
C ILE A 112 10.12 -17.67 -26.96
N GLU A 113 11.25 -17.92 -26.28
CA GLU A 113 11.29 -18.43 -24.90
C GLU A 113 10.69 -17.44 -23.88
N ASP A 114 10.82 -16.14 -24.11
CA ASP A 114 10.22 -15.12 -23.24
C ASP A 114 8.70 -15.10 -23.38
N PHE A 115 8.18 -15.34 -24.59
CA PHE A 115 6.74 -15.49 -24.80
C PHE A 115 6.21 -16.81 -24.19
N GLU A 116 6.96 -17.90 -24.27
CA GLU A 116 6.57 -19.15 -23.60
C GLU A 116 6.58 -19.00 -22.07
N LYS A 117 7.58 -18.33 -21.50
CA LYS A 117 7.65 -18.01 -20.06
C LYS A 117 6.54 -17.07 -19.59
N ALA A 118 6.10 -16.17 -20.46
CA ALA A 118 4.97 -15.29 -20.20
C ALA A 118 3.60 -16.02 -20.27
N GLY A 119 3.59 -17.33 -20.59
CA GLY A 119 2.42 -18.19 -20.54
C GLY A 119 1.59 -18.18 -21.82
N PHE A 120 2.17 -17.77 -22.96
CA PHE A 120 1.46 -17.78 -24.25
C PHE A 120 1.35 -19.19 -24.83
N SER A 121 0.21 -19.48 -25.48
CA SER A 121 0.05 -20.68 -26.31
C SER A 121 0.95 -20.58 -27.54
N LYS A 122 1.41 -21.73 -28.05
CA LYS A 122 2.30 -21.80 -29.22
C LYS A 122 1.78 -20.99 -30.41
N ASP A 123 0.48 -21.04 -30.66
CA ASP A 123 -0.19 -20.28 -31.73
C ASP A 123 -0.03 -18.76 -31.57
N LYS A 124 -0.11 -18.24 -30.33
CA LYS A 124 0.08 -16.81 -30.03
C LYS A 124 1.55 -16.41 -30.18
N VAL A 125 2.47 -17.29 -29.81
CA VAL A 125 3.92 -17.04 -29.95
C VAL A 125 4.32 -16.94 -31.42
N GLU A 126 3.78 -17.82 -32.26
CA GLU A 126 4.03 -17.82 -33.71
C GLU A 126 3.42 -16.58 -34.39
N MET A 127 2.24 -16.14 -33.96
CA MET A 127 1.66 -14.88 -34.42
C MET A 127 2.52 -13.67 -34.03
N LEU A 128 3.05 -13.64 -32.80
CA LEU A 128 3.91 -12.55 -32.32
C LEU A 128 5.25 -12.49 -33.03
N SER A 129 5.85 -13.63 -33.38
CA SER A 129 7.11 -13.67 -34.11
C SER A 129 6.97 -13.08 -35.51
N LEU A 130 5.87 -13.38 -36.20
CA LEU A 130 5.55 -12.81 -37.52
C LEU A 130 5.29 -11.30 -37.45
N ILE A 131 4.58 -10.85 -36.41
CA ILE A 131 4.30 -9.42 -36.22
C ILE A 131 5.59 -8.67 -35.88
N LYS A 132 6.50 -9.26 -35.09
CA LYS A 132 7.83 -8.71 -34.73
C LYS A 132 8.62 -8.26 -35.95
N GLU A 133 8.69 -9.10 -36.99
CA GLU A 133 9.41 -8.77 -38.22
C GLU A 133 8.76 -7.60 -38.99
N LYS A 134 7.43 -7.57 -39.06
CA LYS A 134 6.69 -6.66 -39.94
C LYS A 134 6.70 -5.18 -39.49
N VAL A 135 6.80 -4.92 -38.19
CA VAL A 135 6.66 -3.56 -37.62
C VAL A 135 8.00 -3.02 -37.07
N GLY A 136 9.09 -3.81 -37.17
CA GLY A 136 10.43 -3.40 -36.74
C GLY A 136 11.00 -2.19 -37.49
N GLU A 137 10.54 -1.93 -38.72
CA GLU A 137 11.05 -0.84 -39.56
C GLU A 137 10.42 0.53 -39.25
N GLU A 138 9.14 0.60 -38.85
CA GLU A 138 8.43 1.88 -38.68
C GLU A 138 8.76 2.63 -37.37
N ILE A 139 9.12 1.91 -36.30
CA ILE A 139 9.20 2.47 -34.93
C ILE A 139 10.59 3.05 -34.60
N LEU A 140 11.62 2.69 -35.36
CA LEU A 140 12.98 3.19 -35.19
C LEU A 140 13.08 4.72 -35.26
N GLN A 141 12.14 5.39 -35.96
CA GLN A 141 12.08 6.85 -36.03
C GLN A 141 11.50 7.53 -34.78
N LYS A 142 10.59 6.87 -34.03
CA LYS A 142 9.99 7.45 -32.81
C LYS A 142 10.86 7.33 -31.56
N LYS A 143 11.93 6.51 -31.60
CA LYS A 143 12.85 6.29 -30.47
C LYS A 143 13.65 7.53 -30.02
N LEU A 144 13.70 8.62 -30.79
CA LEU A 144 14.44 9.83 -30.37
C LEU A 144 13.79 10.58 -29.20
N CYS A 145 12.49 10.41 -28.94
CA CYS A 145 11.79 11.22 -27.92
C CYS A 145 11.83 10.62 -26.49
N TYR A 146 12.06 9.31 -26.35
CA TYR A 146 11.86 8.59 -25.09
C TYR A 146 13.11 8.48 -24.20
N ARG A 147 14.27 9.02 -24.62
CA ARG A 147 15.53 8.93 -23.85
C ARG A 147 15.57 9.82 -22.59
N THR A 148 14.53 10.60 -22.31
CA THR A 148 14.54 11.62 -21.26
C THR A 148 13.79 11.23 -19.98
N ILE A 149 12.96 10.18 -19.97
CA ILE A 149 12.07 9.88 -18.83
C ILE A 149 12.68 8.85 -17.85
N PHE A 150 13.68 8.09 -18.28
CA PHE A 150 14.32 7.03 -17.46
C PHE A 150 15.85 7.17 -17.33
N SER A 151 16.40 8.38 -17.54
CA SER A 151 17.78 8.74 -17.16
C SER A 151 17.73 9.77 -16.05
#